data_AF-A0A958RT77-F1
#
_entry.id   AF-A0A958RT77-F1
#
_cell.length_a   1.000
_cell.length_b   1.000
_cell.length_c   1.000
_cell.angle_alpha   90.00
_cell.angle_beta   90.00
_cell.angle_gamma   90.00
#
_symmetry.space_group_name_H-M   'P 1'
#
loop_
_entity.id
_entity.type
_entity.pdbx_description
1 polymer ?
#
loop_
_entity_poly.entity_id
_entity_poly.type
_entity_poly.pdbx_seq_one_letter_code
_entity_poly.pdbx_strand_id
1 'polypeptide(L)'
;METEGCIDKGEVPFNFSQQIATDEDKERSKTALRLKFEAERQVIRKKLGSLEDIRKNLGLSQRKMCKLLLIDPSTWSRWHKDESKIPPHIYRSLQWYLALIDKSPEWHPLNAYLGAFRGKTQENTPKLDQVYEEIDNIQRQLKTTLHHNHLFMEEMRKQTQIHWGWKLIMLLNLFVLIYSLII
;
A
#
# COMPACT_ATOMS: atom_id res chain seq x y z
N MET A 1 76.03 -18.04 34.74
CA MET A 1 76.82 -17.96 33.50
C MET A 1 76.28 -19.01 32.55
N GLU A 2 76.28 -18.72 31.24
CA GLU A 2 75.76 -19.51 30.10
C GLU A 2 74.27 -19.24 29.79
N THR A 3 73.91 -18.25 28.95
CA THR A 3 73.89 -18.15 27.46
C THR A 3 72.76 -18.98 26.82
N GLU A 4 71.67 -18.33 26.42
CA GLU A 4 71.29 -18.00 25.02
C GLU A 4 70.35 -19.03 24.39
N GLY A 5 69.29 -18.55 23.73
CA GLY A 5 68.37 -19.42 22.99
C GLY A 5 67.04 -18.73 22.63
N CYS A 6 67.09 -17.78 21.70
CA CYS A 6 65.93 -17.26 20.98
C CYS A 6 65.17 -18.43 20.33
N ILE A 7 63.85 -18.54 20.58
CA ILE A 7 62.97 -19.41 19.79
C ILE A 7 62.11 -18.53 18.89
N ASP A 8 62.26 -18.83 17.61
CA ASP A 8 61.77 -18.13 16.45
C ASP A 8 60.25 -18.05 16.38
N LYS A 9 59.76 -16.98 15.75
CA LYS A 9 58.34 -16.74 15.51
C LYS A 9 57.85 -17.79 14.53
N GLY A 10 57.12 -18.78 15.03
CA GLY A 10 56.36 -19.71 14.20
C GLY A 10 55.40 -18.93 13.31
N GLU A 11 55.76 -18.84 12.03
CA GLU A 11 54.89 -18.40 10.95
C GLU A 11 53.64 -19.30 10.93
N VAL A 12 52.48 -18.69 11.14
CA VAL A 12 51.21 -19.36 10.88
C VAL A 12 51.11 -19.49 9.36
N PRO A 13 51.00 -20.70 8.78
CA PRO A 13 50.79 -20.83 7.35
C PRO A 13 49.44 -20.20 7.02
N PHE A 14 49.50 -19.07 6.31
CA PHE A 14 48.38 -18.44 5.64
C PHE A 14 47.75 -19.49 4.71
N ASN A 15 46.66 -20.09 5.18
CA ASN A 15 46.00 -21.17 4.47
C ASN A 15 45.24 -20.56 3.29
N PHE A 16 45.87 -20.61 2.12
CA PHE A 16 45.40 -20.20 0.78
C PHE A 16 44.14 -20.96 0.29
N SER A 17 43.40 -21.62 1.19
CA SER A 17 42.16 -22.33 0.89
C SER A 17 40.94 -21.42 0.83
N GLN A 18 41.16 -20.10 0.79
CA GLN A 18 40.11 -19.08 0.75
C GLN A 18 40.14 -18.30 -0.57
N GLN A 19 40.21 -18.95 -1.73
CA GLN A 19 40.00 -18.23 -3.01
C GLN A 19 39.82 -19.07 -4.29
N ILE A 20 39.05 -20.18 -4.27
CA ILE A 20 38.43 -20.69 -5.52
C ILE A 20 37.04 -21.24 -5.19
N ALA A 21 36.09 -20.35 -4.91
CA ALA A 21 34.67 -20.62 -5.12
C ALA A 21 34.28 -19.88 -6.40
N THR A 22 34.84 -20.33 -7.52
CA THR A 22 34.43 -19.91 -8.86
C THR A 22 33.00 -20.39 -9.12
N ASP A 23 32.31 -19.63 -9.95
CA ASP A 23 30.91 -19.71 -10.38
C ASP A 23 30.38 -21.08 -10.91
N GLU A 24 31.11 -22.18 -10.74
CA GLU A 24 30.82 -23.51 -11.33
C GLU A 24 29.79 -24.35 -10.57
N ASP A 25 29.41 -23.99 -9.34
CA ASP A 25 28.35 -24.69 -8.58
C ASP A 25 26.91 -24.39 -9.08
N LYS A 26 26.76 -23.58 -10.14
CA LYS A 26 25.46 -23.19 -10.70
C LYS A 26 24.77 -24.25 -11.56
N GLU A 27 25.45 -25.32 -11.94
CA GLU A 27 24.89 -26.35 -12.84
C GLU A 27 24.74 -27.75 -12.23
N ARG A 28 24.74 -27.87 -10.89
CA ARG A 28 24.16 -29.08 -10.28
C ARG A 28 22.69 -29.15 -10.66
N SER A 29 22.32 -30.14 -11.47
CA SER A 29 20.96 -30.44 -11.90
C SER A 29 20.01 -30.29 -10.73
N LYS A 30 19.27 -29.18 -10.70
CA LYS A 30 18.36 -28.88 -9.59
C LYS A 30 17.39 -30.04 -9.48
N THR A 31 17.21 -30.55 -8.27
CA THR A 31 16.20 -31.58 -8.04
C THR A 31 14.84 -31.08 -8.50
N ALA A 32 14.02 -31.97 -9.08
CA ALA A 32 12.68 -31.61 -9.56
C ALA A 32 11.84 -30.91 -8.46
N LEU A 33 12.04 -31.31 -7.21
CA LEU A 33 11.42 -30.68 -6.04
C LEU A 33 11.83 -29.21 -5.88
N ARG A 34 13.11 -28.90 -6.04
CA ARG A 34 13.62 -27.53 -5.95
C ARG A 34 13.06 -26.65 -7.07
N LEU A 35 12.99 -27.18 -8.29
CA LEU A 35 12.37 -26.49 -9.43
C LEU A 35 10.89 -26.18 -9.16
N LYS A 36 10.15 -27.16 -8.62
CA LYS A 36 8.75 -26.96 -8.22
C LYS A 36 8.61 -25.83 -7.20
N PHE A 37 9.44 -25.81 -6.16
CA PHE A 37 9.40 -24.76 -5.15
C PHE A 37 9.79 -23.39 -5.68
N GLU A 38 10.79 -23.32 -6.57
CA GLU A 38 11.17 -22.09 -7.25
C GLU A 38 10.01 -21.55 -8.09
N ALA A 39 9.34 -22.42 -8.87
CA ALA A 39 8.18 -22.06 -9.67
C ALA A 39 7.00 -21.58 -8.81
N GLU A 40 6.64 -22.33 -7.76
CA GLU A 40 5.54 -21.95 -6.85
C GLU A 40 5.78 -20.57 -6.23
N ARG A 41 7.01 -20.28 -5.79
CA ARG A 41 7.37 -18.97 -5.23
C ARG A 41 7.25 -17.86 -6.25
N GLN A 42 7.74 -18.07 -7.47
CA GLN A 42 7.65 -17.06 -8.52
C GLN A 42 6.19 -16.75 -8.88
N VAL A 43 5.33 -17.76 -8.96
CA VAL A 43 3.89 -17.56 -9.23
C VAL A 43 3.24 -16.78 -8.11
N ILE A 44 3.48 -17.14 -6.85
CA ILE A 44 2.87 -16.44 -5.71
C ILE A 44 3.42 -15.02 -5.59
N ARG A 45 4.73 -14.83 -5.77
CA ARG A 45 5.38 -13.52 -5.76
C ARG A 45 4.82 -12.59 -6.84
N LYS A 46 4.57 -13.09 -8.06
CA LYS A 46 3.94 -12.29 -9.13
C LYS A 46 2.53 -11.81 -8.76
N LYS A 47 1.82 -12.55 -7.90
CA LYS A 47 0.46 -12.21 -7.47
C LYS A 47 0.43 -11.29 -6.25
N LEU A 48 1.27 -11.54 -5.25
CA LEU A 48 1.21 -10.85 -3.95
C LEU A 48 2.27 -9.75 -3.78
N GLY A 49 3.31 -9.72 -4.62
CA GLY A 49 4.44 -8.79 -4.50
C GLY A 49 5.60 -9.33 -3.65
N SER A 50 6.51 -8.43 -3.24
CA SER A 50 7.59 -8.78 -2.31
C SER A 50 7.03 -9.05 -0.91
N LEU A 51 7.76 -9.85 -0.13
CA LEU A 51 7.48 -10.07 1.29
C LEU A 51 7.38 -8.75 2.07
N GLU A 52 8.21 -7.77 1.68
CA GLU A 52 8.26 -6.46 2.30
C GLU A 52 7.07 -5.56 1.89
N ASP A 53 6.60 -5.69 0.66
CA ASP A 53 5.40 -4.98 0.18
C ASP A 53 4.16 -5.45 0.94
N ILE A 54 4.01 -6.77 1.11
CA ILE A 54 2.91 -7.36 1.89
C ILE A 54 2.94 -6.84 3.33
N ARG A 55 4.13 -6.76 3.95
CA ARG A 55 4.29 -6.21 5.30
C ARG A 55 3.82 -4.76 5.39
N LYS A 56 4.22 -3.93 4.43
CA LYS A 56 3.83 -2.51 4.35
C LYS A 56 2.33 -2.36 4.16
N ASN A 57 1.73 -3.15 3.27
CA ASN A 57 0.30 -3.15 3.01
C ASN A 57 -0.52 -3.49 4.26
N LEU A 58 -0.04 -4.46 5.06
CA LEU A 58 -0.67 -4.82 6.34
C LEU A 58 -0.41 -3.81 7.47
N GLY A 59 0.47 -2.82 7.28
CA GLY A 59 0.86 -1.85 8.31
C GLY A 59 1.58 -2.51 9.50
N LEU A 60 2.18 -3.69 9.33
CA LEU A 60 2.80 -4.45 10.41
C LEU A 60 4.28 -4.10 10.56
N SER A 61 4.76 -4.00 11.81
CA SER A 61 6.19 -3.96 12.06
C SER A 61 6.83 -5.32 11.78
N GLN A 62 8.13 -5.34 11.45
CA GLN A 62 8.87 -6.59 11.20
C GLN A 62 8.71 -7.59 12.34
N ARG A 63 8.83 -7.14 13.60
CA ARG A 63 8.65 -8.02 14.77
C ARG A 63 7.25 -8.63 14.85
N LYS A 64 6.20 -7.87 14.52
CA LYS A 64 4.81 -8.39 14.49
C LYS A 64 4.62 -9.38 13.34
N MET A 65 5.20 -9.10 12.19
CA MET A 65 5.18 -10.00 11.04
C MET A 65 5.88 -11.34 11.34
N CYS A 66 7.02 -11.29 12.03
CA CYS A 66 7.72 -12.49 12.49
C CYS A 66 6.85 -13.32 13.44
N LYS A 67 6.16 -12.68 14.39
CA LYS A 67 5.21 -13.35 15.28
C LYS A 67 4.02 -13.96 14.52
N LEU A 68 3.46 -13.24 13.56
CA LEU A 68 2.35 -13.71 12.72
C LEU A 68 2.74 -14.98 11.95
N LEU A 69 3.94 -15.00 11.39
CA LEU A 69 4.45 -16.13 10.62
C LEU A 69 5.13 -17.21 11.47
N LEU A 70 5.23 -16.99 12.79
CA LEU A 70 5.92 -17.86 13.73
C LEU A 70 7.38 -18.13 13.35
N ILE A 71 8.09 -17.09 12.88
CA ILE A 71 9.51 -17.18 12.50
C ILE A 71 10.39 -16.29 13.38
N ASP A 72 11.68 -16.62 13.43
CA ASP A 72 12.66 -15.81 14.14
C ASP A 72 13.03 -14.52 13.36
N PRO A 73 13.26 -13.37 14.03
CA PRO A 73 13.65 -12.12 13.37
C PRO A 73 14.94 -12.21 12.54
N SER A 74 15.89 -13.08 12.93
CA SER A 74 17.11 -13.30 12.15
C SER A 74 16.81 -13.97 10.81
N THR A 75 15.84 -14.89 10.79
CA THR A 75 15.38 -15.58 9.58
C THR A 75 14.70 -14.59 8.63
N TRP A 76 13.82 -13.74 9.16
CA TRP A 76 13.23 -12.65 8.37
C TRP A 76 14.30 -11.77 7.72
N SER A 77 15.32 -11.39 8.50
CA SER A 77 16.38 -10.50 8.01
C SER A 77 17.21 -11.15 6.90
N ARG A 78 17.39 -12.48 6.92
CA ARG A 78 18.02 -13.25 5.84
C ARG A 78 17.15 -13.27 4.58
N TRP A 79 15.85 -13.49 4.75
CA TRP A 79 14.87 -13.51 3.66
C TRP A 79 14.66 -12.14 3.01
N HIS A 80 14.74 -11.07 3.79
CA HIS A 80 14.67 -9.71 3.28
C HIS A 80 15.85 -9.37 2.38
N LYS A 81 17.05 -9.90 2.68
CA LYS A 81 18.23 -9.74 1.82
C LYS A 81 18.16 -10.61 0.57
N ASP A 82 17.60 -11.81 0.71
CA ASP A 82 17.53 -12.79 -0.37
C ASP A 82 16.19 -13.53 -0.34
N GLU A 83 15.27 -13.04 -1.15
CA GLU A 83 13.92 -13.61 -1.27
C GLU A 83 13.94 -15.03 -1.85
N SER A 84 15.02 -15.43 -2.54
CA SER A 84 15.17 -16.79 -3.08
C SER A 84 15.35 -17.85 -1.99
N LYS A 85 15.58 -17.44 -0.74
CA LYS A 85 15.68 -18.31 0.43
C LYS A 85 14.36 -18.48 1.18
N ILE A 86 13.32 -17.75 0.80
CA ILE A 86 11.99 -17.86 1.45
C ILE A 86 11.36 -19.19 1.08
N PRO A 87 10.94 -20.03 2.03
CA PRO A 87 10.21 -21.25 1.73
C PRO A 87 8.83 -20.99 1.11
N PRO A 88 8.33 -21.87 0.22
CA PRO A 88 7.03 -21.68 -0.44
C PRO A 88 5.84 -21.67 0.53
N HIS A 89 5.95 -22.37 1.66
CA HIS A 89 4.88 -22.41 2.66
C HIS A 89 4.63 -21.05 3.34
N ILE A 90 5.65 -20.18 3.43
CA ILE A 90 5.51 -18.83 3.99
C ILE A 90 4.64 -17.95 3.09
N TYR A 91 4.84 -18.05 1.78
CA TYR A 91 3.98 -17.36 0.83
C TYR A 91 2.55 -17.91 0.85
N ARG A 92 2.39 -19.23 1.04
CA ARG A 92 1.08 -19.86 1.14
C ARG A 92 0.33 -19.45 2.42
N SER A 93 1.01 -19.35 3.55
CA SER A 93 0.39 -18.87 4.80
C SER A 93 -0.02 -17.40 4.68
N LEU A 94 0.79 -16.55 4.06
CA LEU A 94 0.42 -15.16 3.75
C LEU A 94 -0.79 -15.08 2.82
N GLN A 95 -0.84 -15.92 1.78
CA GLN A 95 -1.98 -15.98 0.88
C GLN A 95 -3.28 -16.32 1.63
N TRP A 96 -3.25 -17.30 2.52
CA TRP A 96 -4.41 -17.65 3.34
C TRP A 96 -4.80 -16.54 4.31
N TYR A 97 -3.81 -15.88 4.91
CA TYR A 97 -4.05 -14.79 5.83
C TYR A 97 -4.75 -13.61 5.14
N LEU A 98 -4.29 -13.22 3.95
CA LEU A 98 -4.93 -12.16 3.16
C LEU A 98 -6.36 -12.55 2.75
N ALA A 99 -6.55 -13.79 2.27
CA ALA A 99 -7.89 -14.28 1.95
C ALA A 99 -8.84 -14.33 3.15
N LEU A 100 -8.30 -14.53 4.36
CA LEU A 100 -9.08 -14.49 5.60
C LEU A 100 -9.47 -13.06 5.98
N ILE A 101 -8.54 -12.11 5.87
CA ILE A 101 -8.80 -10.69 6.08
C ILE A 101 -9.90 -10.19 5.14
N ASP A 102 -9.83 -10.55 3.86
CA ASP A 102 -10.81 -10.11 2.86
C ASP A 102 -12.23 -10.58 3.19
N LYS A 103 -12.37 -11.77 3.79
CA LYS A 103 -13.66 -12.33 4.22
C LYS A 103 -14.15 -11.76 5.54
N SER A 104 -13.24 -11.36 6.42
CA SER A 104 -13.58 -10.94 7.78
C SER A 104 -12.66 -9.78 8.18
N PRO A 105 -13.00 -8.54 7.78
CA PRO A 105 -12.14 -7.38 7.99
C PRO A 105 -11.90 -7.06 9.47
N GLU A 106 -12.74 -7.57 10.37
CA GLU A 106 -12.58 -7.46 11.82
C GLU A 106 -11.23 -7.99 12.33
N TRP A 107 -10.67 -9.00 11.65
CA TRP A 107 -9.39 -9.62 12.00
C TRP A 107 -8.17 -8.85 11.44
N HIS A 108 -8.40 -7.73 10.74
CA HIS A 108 -7.31 -6.91 10.25
C HIS A 108 -6.52 -6.33 11.43
N PRO A 109 -5.18 -6.43 11.44
CA PRO A 109 -4.36 -6.05 12.60
C PRO A 109 -4.46 -4.56 12.92
N LEU A 110 -4.78 -3.72 11.94
CA LEU A 110 -5.09 -2.30 12.15
C LEU A 110 -6.37 -2.11 12.96
N ASN A 111 -7.40 -2.91 12.72
CA ASN A 111 -8.70 -2.80 13.39
C ASN A 111 -8.58 -3.22 14.86
N ALA A 112 -7.81 -4.29 15.15
CA ALA A 112 -7.49 -4.69 16.52
C ALA A 112 -6.72 -3.58 17.28
N TYR A 113 -5.80 -2.88 16.61
CA TYR A 113 -5.09 -1.75 17.22
C TYR A 113 -6.02 -0.57 17.49
N LEU A 114 -6.87 -0.18 16.53
CA LEU A 114 -7.87 0.88 16.73
C LEU A 114 -8.85 0.54 17.85
N GLY A 115 -9.27 -0.72 17.96
CA GLY A 115 -10.10 -1.21 19.06
C GLY A 115 -9.43 -1.13 20.43
N ALA A 116 -8.13 -1.46 20.51
CA ALA A 116 -7.37 -1.39 21.77
C ALA A 116 -7.16 0.06 22.26
N PHE A 117 -7.06 1.04 21.36
CA PHE A 117 -7.00 2.46 21.72
C PHE A 117 -8.36 3.01 22.16
N ARG A 118 -9.47 2.44 21.66
CA ARG A 118 -10.83 2.82 22.05
C ARG A 118 -11.10 2.64 23.54
N GLY A 119 -10.44 1.69 24.20
CA GLY A 119 -10.60 1.42 25.64
C GLY A 119 -9.97 2.45 26.59
N LYS A 120 -9.02 3.28 26.13
CA LYS A 120 -8.41 4.34 26.97
C LYS A 120 -9.08 5.70 26.83
N THR A 121 -9.98 5.87 25.86
CA THR A 121 -10.70 7.13 25.60
C THR A 121 -12.11 7.13 26.21
N GLN A 122 -12.36 6.33 27.25
CA GLN A 122 -13.69 6.19 27.82
C GLN A 122 -14.04 7.28 28.86
N GLU A 123 -13.17 8.29 29.06
CA GLU A 123 -13.46 9.50 29.87
C GLU A 123 -13.86 10.72 29.02
N ASN A 124 -13.88 10.61 27.67
CA ASN A 124 -14.33 11.69 26.76
C ASN A 124 -15.45 11.22 25.81
N THR A 125 -16.27 10.25 26.24
CA THR A 125 -17.43 9.76 25.46
C THR A 125 -18.44 10.84 25.02
N PRO A 126 -18.72 11.94 25.76
CA PRO A 126 -19.67 12.94 25.26
C PRO A 126 -19.15 13.74 24.06
N LYS A 127 -17.83 13.82 23.85
CA LYS A 127 -17.24 14.56 22.72
C LYS A 127 -17.25 13.76 21.43
N LEU A 128 -17.18 12.44 21.51
CA LEU A 128 -17.16 11.60 20.31
C LEU A 128 -18.54 11.55 19.66
N ASP A 129 -19.60 11.46 20.46
CA ASP A 129 -20.98 11.53 19.96
C ASP A 129 -21.28 12.92 19.37
N GLN A 130 -20.79 14.00 20.00
CA GLN A 130 -20.86 15.36 19.43
C GLN A 130 -20.14 15.47 18.08
N VAL A 131 -18.95 14.87 17.94
CA VAL A 131 -18.22 14.87 16.67
C VAL A 131 -18.97 14.08 15.59
N TYR A 132 -19.61 12.96 15.94
CA TYR A 132 -20.45 12.22 14.99
C TYR A 132 -21.68 13.03 14.58
N GLU A 133 -22.34 13.72 15.51
CA GLU A 133 -23.46 14.62 15.19
C GLU A 133 -23.01 15.80 14.32
N GLU A 134 -21.82 16.36 14.55
CA GLU A 134 -21.23 17.40 13.71
C GLU A 134 -20.96 16.90 12.29
N ILE A 135 -20.41 15.70 12.13
CA ILE A 135 -20.19 15.07 10.82
C ILE A 135 -21.52 14.90 10.08
N ASP A 136 -22.55 14.39 10.75
CA ASP A 136 -23.90 14.23 10.17
C ASP A 136 -24.51 15.57 9.78
N ASN A 137 -24.37 16.60 10.62
CA ASN A 137 -24.87 17.94 10.34
C ASN A 137 -24.14 18.55 9.12
N ILE A 138 -22.81 18.41 9.05
CA ILE A 138 -22.00 18.88 7.91
C ILE A 138 -22.41 18.15 6.64
N GLN A 139 -22.64 16.84 6.68
CA GLN A 139 -23.10 16.08 5.52
C GLN A 139 -24.48 16.54 5.04
N ARG A 140 -25.40 16.84 5.98
CA ARG A 140 -26.71 17.41 5.65
C ARG A 140 -26.57 18.80 5.02
N GLN A 141 -25.73 19.66 5.58
CA GLN A 141 -25.45 20.99 5.04
C GLN A 141 -24.84 20.94 3.63
N LEU A 142 -23.90 20.02 3.40
CA LEU A 142 -23.34 19.81 2.06
C LEU A 142 -24.41 19.35 1.08
N LYS A 143 -25.28 18.42 1.49
CA LYS A 143 -26.37 17.92 0.65
C LYS A 143 -27.38 19.02 0.30
N THR A 144 -27.76 19.86 1.25
CA THR A 144 -28.67 20.99 1.01
C THR A 144 -28.01 22.05 0.13
N THR A 145 -26.74 22.38 0.39
CA THR A 145 -25.98 23.35 -0.41
C THR A 145 -25.79 22.87 -1.85
N LEU A 146 -25.45 21.59 -2.04
CA LEU A 146 -25.35 20.97 -3.35
C LEU A 146 -26.69 21.04 -4.10
N HIS A 147 -27.80 20.74 -3.41
CA HIS A 147 -29.13 20.80 -3.99
C HIS A 147 -29.53 22.23 -4.37
N HIS A 148 -29.24 23.21 -3.50
CA HIS A 148 -29.52 24.62 -3.79
C HIS A 148 -28.70 25.14 -4.96
N ASN A 149 -27.41 24.81 -5.01
CA ASN A 149 -26.55 25.16 -6.14
C ASN A 149 -27.03 24.53 -7.45
N HIS A 150 -27.50 23.27 -7.39
CA HIS A 150 -28.08 22.61 -8.56
C HIS A 150 -29.32 23.34 -9.06
N LEU A 151 -30.27 23.65 -8.18
CA LEU A 151 -31.48 24.39 -8.53
C LEU A 151 -31.17 25.79 -9.07
N PHE A 152 -30.22 26.48 -8.45
CA PHE A 152 -29.77 27.79 -8.91
C PHE A 152 -29.18 27.72 -10.32
N MET A 153 -28.35 26.71 -10.61
CA MET A 153 -27.78 26.51 -11.94
C MET A 153 -28.84 26.15 -12.99
N GLU A 154 -29.87 25.39 -12.61
CA GLU A 154 -31.01 25.13 -13.51
C GLU A 154 -31.80 26.40 -13.82
N GLU A 155 -32.04 27.24 -12.82
CA GLU A 155 -32.77 28.49 -13.02
C GLU A 155 -31.96 29.48 -13.86
N MET A 156 -30.66 29.58 -13.61
CA MET A 156 -29.75 30.38 -14.42
C MET A 156 -29.69 29.90 -15.88
N ARG A 157 -29.79 28.59 -16.12
CA ARG A 157 -29.89 28.04 -17.49
C ARG A 157 -31.17 28.51 -18.20
N LYS A 158 -32.30 28.57 -17.49
CA LYS A 158 -33.56 29.07 -18.05
C LYS A 158 -33.50 30.57 -18.33
N GLN A 159 -33.01 31.37 -17.39
CA GLN A 159 -32.87 32.81 -17.58
C GLN A 159 -31.91 33.17 -18.71
N THR A 160 -30.78 32.48 -18.82
CA THR A 160 -29.83 32.70 -19.92
C THR A 160 -30.47 32.39 -21.26
N GLN A 161 -31.21 31.27 -21.40
CA GLN A 161 -31.92 30.98 -22.66
C GLN A 161 -32.91 32.08 -23.07
N ILE A 162 -33.67 32.62 -22.12
CA ILE A 162 -34.62 33.71 -22.38
C ILE A 162 -33.86 34.95 -22.86
N HIS A 163 -32.83 35.37 -22.12
CA HIS A 163 -32.07 36.58 -22.45
C HIS A 163 -31.34 36.47 -23.81
N TRP A 164 -30.81 35.28 -24.15
CA TRP A 164 -30.22 35.04 -25.48
C TRP A 164 -31.26 35.13 -26.60
N GLY A 165 -32.48 34.60 -26.40
CA GLY A 165 -33.56 34.71 -27.39
C GLY A 165 -33.95 36.16 -27.67
N TRP A 166 -34.07 36.99 -26.63
CA TRP A 166 -34.41 38.41 -26.79
C TRP A 166 -33.28 39.20 -27.45
N LYS A 167 -32.02 38.91 -27.12
CA LYS A 167 -30.87 39.50 -27.83
C LYS A 167 -30.85 39.12 -29.30
N LEU A 168 -31.18 37.87 -29.65
CA LEU A 168 -31.23 37.41 -31.04
C LEU A 168 -32.33 38.14 -31.83
N ILE A 169 -33.52 38.28 -31.24
CA ILE A 169 -34.65 39.01 -31.84
C ILE A 169 -34.28 40.49 -32.06
N MET A 170 -33.64 41.13 -31.07
CA MET A 170 -33.19 42.52 -31.18
C MET A 170 -32.13 42.70 -32.28
N LEU A 171 -31.18 41.76 -32.40
CA LEU A 171 -30.17 41.78 -33.47
C LEU A 171 -30.79 41.59 -34.86
N LEU A 172 -31.76 40.68 -35.00
CA LEU A 172 -32.52 40.50 -36.24
C LEU A 172 -33.28 41.77 -36.63
N ASN A 173 -33.96 42.40 -35.67
CA ASN A 173 -34.72 43.62 -35.92
C ASN A 173 -33.80 44.79 -36.30
N LEU A 174 -32.64 44.90 -35.66
CA LEU A 174 -31.59 45.87 -36.01
C LEU A 174 -31.04 45.62 -37.43
N PHE A 175 -30.81 44.36 -37.80
CA PHE A 175 -30.34 43.99 -39.12
C PHE A 175 -31.35 44.36 -40.22
N VAL A 176 -32.64 44.11 -39.99
CA VAL A 176 -33.73 44.50 -40.90
C VAL A 176 -33.79 46.02 -41.07
N LEU A 177 -33.67 46.79 -39.99
CA LEU A 177 -33.64 48.25 -40.04
C LEU A 177 -32.45 48.77 -40.87
N ILE A 178 -31.25 48.25 -40.63
CA ILE A 178 -30.05 48.62 -41.40
C ILE A 178 -30.24 48.30 -42.89
N TYR A 179 -30.82 47.13 -43.21
CA TYR A 179 -31.05 46.72 -44.60
C TYR A 179 -32.07 47.62 -45.31
N SER A 180 -33.12 48.06 -44.60
CA SER A 180 -34.11 49.00 -45.13
C SER A 180 -33.58 50.42 -45.35
N LEU A 181 -32.43 50.76 -44.77
CA LEU A 181 -31.80 52.08 -44.91
C LEU A 181 -30.78 52.13 -46.04
N ILE A 182 -30.35 50.97 -46.53
CA ILE A 182 -29.39 50.79 -47.63
C ILE A 182 -30.10 50.65 -48.99
N ILE A 183 -31.33 50.12 -49.01
CA ILE A 183 -32.20 50.01 -50.20
C ILE A 183 -33.00 51.30 -50.40
#